data_AF-A0A1G3I6L0-F1
#
_entry.id   AF-A0A1G3I6L0-F1
#
_cell.length_a   1.000
_cell.length_b   1.000
_cell.length_c   1.000
_cell.angle_alpha   90.00
_cell.angle_beta   90.00
_cell.angle_gamma   90.00
#
_symmetry.space_group_name_H-M   'P 1'
#
loop_
_entity.id
_entity.type
_entity.pdbx_description
1 polymer ?
#
loop_
_entity_poly.entity_id
_entity_poly.type
_entity_poly.pdbx_seq_one_letter_code
_entity_poly.pdbx_strand_id
1 'polypeptide(L)'
;MKKVQVFDPALCCSSGVCGTDVDQALVTFSADVDWAKQNGLAVERFNLAQQPMAFADNAAVKGLLERSGEAALPITLVDGEVAF
;
A
#
# COMPACT_ATOMS: atom_id res chain seq x y z
N MET A 1 -18.67 -1.89 -5.99
CA MET A 1 -17.42 -2.67 -5.83
C MET A 1 -16.67 -2.03 -4.68
N LYS A 2 -16.10 -2.83 -3.77
CA LYS A 2 -15.26 -2.27 -2.71
C LYS A 2 -13.94 -1.78 -3.31
N LYS A 3 -13.49 -0.59 -2.92
CA LYS A 3 -12.19 -0.04 -3.32
C LYS A 3 -11.16 -0.39 -2.24
N VAL A 4 -10.08 -1.06 -2.63
CA VAL A 4 -8.95 -1.35 -1.74
C VAL A 4 -7.80 -0.40 -2.08
N GLN A 5 -7.24 0.26 -1.08
CA GLN A 5 -6.07 1.13 -1.25
C GLN A 5 -5.00 0.71 -0.26
N VAL A 6 -3.78 0.47 -0.73
CA VAL A 6 -2.66 0.04 0.09
C VAL A 6 -1.58 1.11 0.02
N PHE A 7 -1.14 1.57 1.18
CA PHE A 7 -0.11 2.57 1.38
C PHE A 7 1.13 1.85 1.89
N ASP A 8 2.05 1.56 0.99
CA ASP A 8 3.28 0.83 1.24
C ASP A 8 4.34 1.70 1.93
N PRO A 9 5.31 1.11 2.64
CA PRO A 9 6.52 1.80 3.07
C PRO A 9 7.29 2.41 1.89
N ALA A 10 8.33 3.18 2.21
CA ALA A 10 9.27 3.67 1.19
C ALA A 10 10.03 2.48 0.56
N LEU A 11 9.59 2.07 -0.63
CA LEU A 11 10.18 0.96 -1.39
C LEU A 11 10.97 1.49 -2.60
N CYS A 12 11.90 0.68 -3.12
CA CYS A 12 12.67 1.04 -4.32
C CYS A 12 11.81 1.07 -5.61
N CYS A 13 10.74 0.27 -5.68
CA CYS A 13 9.74 0.31 -6.75
C CYS A 13 8.32 0.15 -6.19
N SER A 14 7.29 0.23 -7.04
CA SER A 14 5.88 0.20 -6.61
C SER A 14 5.45 -1.13 -5.96
N SER A 15 6.08 -2.24 -6.30
CA SER A 15 5.83 -3.56 -5.68
C SER A 15 6.84 -3.94 -4.61
N GLY A 16 7.98 -3.26 -4.58
CA GLY A 16 9.14 -3.62 -3.75
C GLY A 16 9.85 -4.91 -4.16
N VAL A 17 9.57 -5.46 -5.35
CA VAL A 17 10.18 -6.71 -5.85
C VAL A 17 11.40 -6.50 -6.75
N CYS A 18 12.02 -5.32 -6.71
CA CYS A 18 13.26 -5.04 -7.43
C CYS A 18 14.49 -5.32 -6.55
N GLY A 19 15.54 -5.88 -7.14
CA GLY A 19 16.80 -6.17 -6.46
C GLY A 19 17.06 -7.66 -6.24
N THR A 20 18.11 -7.98 -5.51
CA THR A 20 18.59 -9.36 -5.28
C THR A 20 18.17 -9.95 -3.94
N ASP A 21 17.70 -9.11 -3.01
CA ASP A 21 17.28 -9.51 -1.65
C ASP A 21 15.83 -9.06 -1.44
N VAL A 22 14.92 -9.72 -2.16
CA VAL A 22 13.51 -9.37 -2.19
C VAL A 22 12.77 -10.04 -1.04
N ASP A 23 11.98 -9.27 -0.30
CA ASP A 23 11.06 -9.82 0.70
C ASP A 23 9.99 -10.68 0.02
N GLN A 24 9.95 -11.96 0.39
CA GLN A 24 8.99 -12.93 -0.15
C GLN A 24 7.52 -12.51 0.11
N ALA A 25 7.26 -11.78 1.19
CA ALA A 25 5.91 -11.26 1.48
C ALA A 25 5.47 -10.24 0.40
N LEU A 26 6.39 -9.42 -0.10
CA LEU A 26 6.10 -8.46 -1.18
C LEU A 26 5.84 -9.17 -2.51
N VAL A 27 6.54 -10.28 -2.79
CA VAL A 27 6.31 -11.12 -3.96
C VAL A 27 4.91 -11.73 -3.93
N THR A 28 4.56 -12.38 -2.81
CA THR A 28 3.24 -12.98 -2.63
C THR A 28 2.13 -11.93 -2.71
N PHE A 29 2.30 -10.80 -2.02
CA PHE A 29 1.31 -9.74 -2.04
C PHE A 29 1.13 -9.13 -3.44
N SER A 30 2.22 -8.95 -4.21
CA SER A 30 2.13 -8.51 -5.60
C SER A 30 1.33 -9.48 -6.46
N ALA A 31 1.54 -10.79 -6.30
CA ALA A 31 0.77 -11.81 -7.01
C ALA A 31 -0.72 -11.78 -6.62
N ASP A 32 -1.03 -11.62 -5.33
CA ASP A 32 -2.40 -11.54 -4.83
C ASP A 32 -3.13 -10.29 -5.36
N VAL A 33 -2.45 -9.14 -5.40
CA VAL A 33 -2.99 -7.89 -5.96
C VAL A 33 -3.29 -8.03 -7.45
N ASP A 34 -2.40 -8.65 -8.22
CA ASP A 34 -2.60 -8.88 -9.65
C ASP A 34 -3.76 -9.86 -9.90
N TRP A 35 -3.84 -10.95 -9.14
CA TRP A 35 -4.97 -11.87 -9.17
C TRP A 35 -6.29 -11.16 -8.82
N ALA A 36 -6.31 -10.34 -7.77
CA ALA A 36 -7.50 -9.60 -7.36
C ALA A 36 -7.99 -8.64 -8.45
N LYS A 37 -7.07 -7.89 -9.09
CA LYS A 37 -7.40 -7.02 -10.22
C LYS A 37 -7.96 -7.77 -11.41
N GLN A 38 -7.38 -8.92 -11.76
CA GLN A 38 -7.88 -9.79 -12.83
C GLN A 38 -9.30 -10.31 -12.54
N ASN A 39 -9.66 -10.45 -11.26
CA ASN A 39 -11.00 -10.85 -10.81
C ASN A 39 -11.94 -9.65 -10.54
N GLY A 40 -11.59 -8.45 -11.02
CA GLY A 40 -12.47 -7.29 -10.99
C GLY A 40 -12.45 -6.48 -9.70
N LEU A 41 -11.52 -6.74 -8.77
CA LEU A 41 -11.32 -5.86 -7.61
C LEU A 41 -10.54 -4.60 -8.00
N ALA A 42 -11.00 -3.45 -7.51
CA ALA A 42 -10.30 -2.19 -7.66
C ALA A 42 -9.26 -2.04 -6.53
N VAL A 43 -8.01 -2.38 -6.83
CA VAL A 43 -6.88 -2.26 -5.88
C VAL A 43 -5.89 -1.19 -6.36
N GLU A 44 -5.65 -0.18 -5.53
CA GLU A 44 -4.62 0.85 -5.72
C GLU A 44 -3.49 0.65 -4.72
N ARG A 45 -2.24 0.81 -5.17
CA ARG A 45 -1.05 0.79 -4.30
C ARG A 45 -0.30 2.11 -4.42
N PHE A 46 0.15 2.64 -3.29
CA PHE A 46 0.91 3.88 -3.19
C PHE A 46 2.22 3.59 -2.45
N ASN A 47 3.36 3.96 -3.04
CA ASN A 47 4.67 3.85 -2.40
C ASN A 47 5.07 5.23 -1.86
N LEU A 48 5.41 5.30 -0.57
CA LEU A 48 5.79 6.56 0.10
C LEU A 48 6.95 7.28 -0.60
N ALA A 49 7.93 6.53 -1.11
CA ALA A 49 9.09 7.09 -1.81
C ALA A 49 8.74 7.72 -3.16
N GLN A 50 7.64 7.29 -3.80
CA GLN A 50 7.26 7.71 -5.15
C GLN A 50 6.05 8.66 -5.17
N GLN A 51 5.14 8.52 -4.20
CA GLN A 51 3.85 9.20 -4.17
C GLN A 51 3.54 9.81 -2.79
N PRO A 52 4.45 10.59 -2.15
CA PRO A 52 4.27 11.07 -0.79
C PRO A 52 3.00 11.91 -0.58
N MET A 53 2.55 12.63 -1.62
CA MET A 53 1.32 13.43 -1.56
C MET A 53 0.07 12.57 -1.34
N ALA A 54 0.01 11.34 -1.85
CA ALA A 54 -1.13 10.45 -1.62
C ALA A 54 -1.32 10.13 -0.13
N PHE A 55 -0.23 10.09 0.64
CA PHE A 55 -0.24 9.84 2.09
C PHE A 55 -0.66 11.10 2.86
N ALA A 56 -0.22 12.27 2.40
CA ALA A 56 -0.58 13.56 3.01
C ALA A 56 -2.04 13.95 2.76
N ASP A 57 -2.58 13.61 1.59
CA ASP A 57 -3.93 13.98 1.15
C ASP A 57 -5.03 13.07 1.73
N ASN A 58 -4.66 11.87 2.23
CA ASN A 58 -5.61 10.99 2.90
C ASN A 58 -5.57 11.20 4.42
N ALA A 59 -6.64 11.76 4.98
CA ALA A 59 -6.69 12.12 6.40
C ALA A 59 -6.49 10.93 7.37
N ALA A 60 -6.99 9.73 7.03
CA ALA A 60 -6.83 8.55 7.88
C ALA A 60 -5.37 8.08 7.89
N VAL A 61 -4.75 8.00 6.71
CA VAL A 61 -3.34 7.62 6.54
C VAL A 61 -2.41 8.64 7.20
N LYS A 62 -2.60 9.93 6.91
CA LYS A 62 -1.85 11.03 7.52
C LYS A 62 -1.92 10.96 9.06
N GLY A 63 -3.12 10.80 9.61
CA GLY A 63 -3.31 10.73 11.05
C GLY A 63 -2.61 9.53 11.69
N LEU A 64 -2.55 8.37 11.02
CA LEU A 64 -1.79 7.22 11.49
C LEU A 64 -0.28 7.47 11.46
N LEU A 65 0.24 8.05 10.38
CA LEU A 65 1.65 8.38 10.26
C LEU A 65 2.08 9.44 11.28
N GLU A 66 1.26 10.46 11.55
CA GLU A 66 1.57 11.46 12.58
C GLU A 66 1.64 10.86 14.00
N ARG A 67 0.86 9.81 14.28
CA ARG A 67 0.83 9.16 15.61
C ARG A 67 1.90 8.10 15.78
N SER A 68 2.15 7.29 14.76
CA SER A 68 2.94 6.06 14.85
C SER A 68 4.18 6.06 13.95
N GLY A 69 4.38 7.13 13.18
CA GLY A 69 5.46 7.22 12.19
C GLY A 69 5.30 6.22 11.06
N GLU A 70 6.38 6.00 10.32
CA GLU A 70 6.45 5.03 9.22
C GLU A 70 6.23 3.58 9.66
N ALA A 71 6.39 3.27 10.96
CA ALA A 71 6.12 1.94 11.51
C ALA A 71 4.63 1.54 11.44
N ALA A 72 3.74 2.48 11.11
CA ALA A 72 2.35 2.18 10.80
C ALA A 72 2.15 1.52 9.42
N LEU A 73 3.16 1.57 8.54
CA LEU A 73 3.07 1.04 7.19
C LEU A 73 3.34 -0.47 7.15
N PRO A 74 2.73 -1.22 6.22
CA PRO A 74 1.75 -0.74 5.24
C PRO A 74 0.38 -0.50 5.88
N ILE A 75 -0.35 0.54 5.41
CA ILE A 75 -1.74 0.81 5.80
C ILE A 75 -2.66 0.39 4.66
N THR A 76 -3.73 -0.32 4.95
CA THR A 76 -4.77 -0.67 3.98
C THR A 76 -6.10 -0.07 4.32
N LEU A 77 -6.72 0.55 3.32
CA LEU A 77 -8.08 1.06 3.37
C LEU A 77 -9.00 0.20 2.53
N VAL A 78 -10.20 -0.05 3.04
CA VAL A 78 -11.32 -0.63 2.30
C VAL A 78 -12.47 0.37 2.34
N ASP A 79 -12.88 0.86 1.16
CA ASP A 79 -13.89 1.91 1.02
C ASP A 79 -13.57 3.19 1.84
N GLY A 80 -12.28 3.50 1.99
CA GLY A 80 -11.77 4.67 2.71
C GLY A 80 -11.58 4.46 4.22
N GLU A 81 -11.97 3.30 4.77
CA GLU A 81 -11.79 2.96 6.18
C GLU A 81 -10.56 2.08 6.40
N VAL A 82 -9.83 2.34 7.48
CA VAL A 82 -8.64 1.54 7.85
C VAL A 82 -9.08 0.12 8.17
N ALA A 83 -8.53 -0.84 7.43
CA ALA A 83 -8.79 -2.26 7.63
C ALA A 83 -7.62 -2.96 8.34
N PHE A 84 -6.40 -2.43 8.21
CA PHE A 84 -5.17 -2.87 8.88
C PHE A 84 -4.03 -1.89 8.60
#